data_AF-A0A7Z0Q2Q0-F1
#
_entry.id   AF-A0A7Z0Q2Q0-F1
#
_cell.length_a   1.000
_cell.length_b   1.000
_cell.length_c   1.000
_cell.angle_alpha   90.00
_cell.angle_beta   90.00
_cell.angle_gamma   90.00
#
_symmetry.space_group_name_H-M   'P 1'
#
loop_
_entity.id
_entity.type
_entity.pdbx_description
1 polymer ?
#
loop_
_entity_poly.entity_id
_entity_poly.type
_entity_poly.pdbx_seq_one_letter_code
_entity_poly.pdbx_strand_id
1 'polypeptide(L)'
;MDVGLKRELERKVRAGERLTREDGIALYESDDLAWLGALAHEVRTARHGDVAYFHGAEAGGGLAFGVGGWRERAADVDAMLRLREEWDGREQAAVPVGDRSLSGLEVLKTYAVARLLLDNVPHLKVFRETYGDRTAQLALQHGADEIEGPAGDEVVELVQDAGFRPVQHDGAYTAVREYDGPDPARRDEPQAMRL
;
A
#
# COMPACT_ATOMS: atom_id res chain seq x y z
N MET A 1 0.11 -18.77 11.32
CA MET A 1 1.18 -18.22 12.17
C MET A 1 0.78 -18.30 13.64
N ASP A 2 1.66 -18.79 14.53
CA ASP A 2 1.37 -18.81 15.97
C ASP A 2 1.52 -17.43 16.64
N VAL A 3 1.04 -17.32 17.87
CA VAL A 3 1.01 -16.06 18.64
C VAL A 3 2.41 -15.56 19.01
N GLY A 4 3.38 -16.47 19.21
CA GLY A 4 4.75 -16.11 19.55
C GLY A 4 5.43 -15.37 18.40
N LEU A 5 5.34 -15.94 17.19
CA LEU A 5 5.90 -15.34 16.00
C LEU A 5 5.22 -14.02 15.64
N LYS A 6 3.88 -13.90 15.78
CA LYS A 6 3.19 -12.61 15.59
C LYS A 6 3.75 -11.52 16.50
N ARG A 7 3.92 -11.81 17.79
CA ARG A 7 4.46 -10.87 18.78
C ARG A 7 5.90 -10.47 18.47
N GLU A 8 6.70 -11.42 17.98
CA GLU A 8 8.07 -11.13 17.55
C GLU A 8 8.11 -10.16 16.37
N LEU A 9 7.31 -10.41 15.33
CA LEU A 9 7.22 -9.56 14.15
C LEU A 9 6.71 -8.15 14.49
N GLU A 10 5.67 -8.05 15.32
CA GLU A 10 5.18 -6.77 15.83
C GLU A 10 6.28 -5.98 16.56
N ARG A 11 7.05 -6.66 17.41
CA ARG A 11 8.16 -6.04 18.15
C ARG A 11 9.25 -5.54 17.20
N LYS A 12 9.66 -6.36 16.22
CA LYS A 12 10.65 -5.98 15.19
C LYS A 12 10.18 -4.72 14.44
N VAL A 13 8.95 -4.75 13.92
CA VAL A 13 8.36 -3.64 13.16
C VAL A 13 8.31 -2.35 14.00
N ARG A 14 7.82 -2.41 15.24
CA ARG A 14 7.73 -1.23 16.13
C ARG A 14 9.08 -0.71 16.59
N ALA A 15 10.10 -1.57 16.65
CA ALA A 15 11.47 -1.19 16.92
C ALA A 15 12.20 -0.63 15.69
N GLY A 16 11.57 -0.65 14.50
CA GLY A 16 12.22 -0.29 13.23
C GLY A 16 13.28 -1.29 12.80
N GLU A 17 13.24 -2.52 13.30
CA GLU A 17 14.17 -3.59 12.92
C GLU A 17 13.84 -4.09 11.51
N ARG A 18 14.86 -4.14 10.65
CA ARG A 18 14.73 -4.66 9.29
C ARG A 18 14.33 -6.13 9.31
N LEU A 19 13.21 -6.45 8.67
CA LEU A 19 12.68 -7.80 8.57
C LEU A 19 13.50 -8.66 7.59
N THR A 20 13.64 -9.95 7.90
CA THR A 20 14.35 -10.92 7.06
C THR A 20 13.45 -11.51 5.98
N ARG A 21 14.04 -12.37 5.14
CA ARG A 21 13.31 -13.17 4.16
C ARG A 21 12.30 -14.12 4.82
N GLU A 22 12.71 -14.77 5.90
CA GLU A 22 11.86 -15.68 6.68
C GLU A 22 10.69 -14.92 7.30
N ASP A 23 10.93 -13.72 7.84
CA ASP A 23 9.88 -12.84 8.33
C ASP A 23 8.87 -12.51 7.21
N GLY A 24 9.36 -12.14 6.02
CA GLY A 24 8.53 -11.85 4.85
C GLY A 24 7.66 -13.03 4.39
N ILE A 25 8.23 -14.23 4.32
CA ILE A 25 7.50 -15.45 3.98
C ILE A 25 6.43 -15.72 5.05
N ALA A 26 6.79 -15.60 6.33
CA ALA A 26 5.85 -15.83 7.42
C ALA A 26 4.66 -14.85 7.37
N LEU A 27 4.91 -13.56 7.06
CA LEU A 27 3.85 -12.57 6.87
C LEU A 27 2.90 -12.96 5.71
N TYR A 28 3.42 -13.41 4.57
CA TYR A 28 2.59 -13.91 3.47
C TYR A 28 1.78 -15.16 3.86
N GLU A 29 2.34 -16.03 4.68
CA GLU A 29 1.70 -17.25 5.20
C GLU A 29 0.72 -16.98 6.36
N SER A 30 0.55 -15.73 6.77
CA SER A 30 -0.49 -15.37 7.72
C SER A 30 -1.87 -15.45 7.07
N ASP A 31 -2.78 -16.21 7.69
CA ASP A 31 -4.22 -16.21 7.34
C ASP A 31 -4.98 -15.06 8.02
N ASP A 32 -4.31 -14.28 8.86
CA ASP A 32 -4.90 -13.15 9.56
C ASP A 32 -4.58 -11.84 8.81
N LEU A 33 -5.39 -11.56 7.79
CA LEU A 33 -5.26 -10.34 7.00
C LEU A 33 -5.53 -9.09 7.85
N ALA A 34 -6.48 -9.16 8.80
CA ALA A 34 -6.83 -8.01 9.62
C ALA A 34 -5.65 -7.55 10.48
N TRP A 35 -4.96 -8.50 11.13
CA TRP A 35 -3.74 -8.22 11.86
C TRP A 35 -2.62 -7.69 10.96
N LEU A 36 -2.39 -8.35 9.82
CA LEU A 36 -1.32 -7.97 8.90
C LEU A 36 -1.55 -6.57 8.32
N GLY A 37 -2.78 -6.28 7.91
CA GLY A 37 -3.22 -4.97 7.43
C GLY A 37 -3.08 -3.90 8.51
N ALA A 38 -3.49 -4.18 9.76
CA ALA A 38 -3.35 -3.25 10.87
C ALA A 38 -1.88 -2.89 11.15
N LEU A 39 -0.97 -3.88 11.13
CA LEU A 39 0.46 -3.64 11.34
C LEU A 39 1.08 -2.83 10.19
N ALA A 40 0.71 -3.12 8.95
CA ALA A 40 1.14 -2.33 7.79
C ALA A 40 0.58 -0.90 7.81
N HIS A 41 -0.69 -0.74 8.23
CA HIS A 41 -1.34 0.54 8.39
C HIS A 41 -0.66 1.39 9.49
N GLU A 42 -0.25 0.77 10.60
CA GLU A 42 0.55 1.42 11.65
C GLU A 42 1.83 2.03 11.07
N VAL A 43 2.59 1.27 10.27
CA VAL A 43 3.81 1.77 9.61
C VAL A 43 3.49 2.86 8.59
N ARG A 44 2.45 2.68 7.78
CA ARG A 44 2.03 3.65 6.76
C ARG A 44 1.59 4.98 7.37
N THR A 45 0.81 4.95 8.45
CA THR A 45 0.34 6.17 9.14
C THR A 45 1.44 6.84 9.95
N ALA A 46 2.40 6.08 10.49
CA ALA A 46 3.61 6.65 11.09
C ALA A 46 4.45 7.45 10.06
N ARG A 47 4.45 7.03 8.79
CA ARG A 47 5.18 7.71 7.70
C ARG A 47 4.41 8.90 7.11
N HIS A 48 3.12 8.70 6.83
CA HIS A 48 2.34 9.59 5.97
C HIS A 48 1.16 10.26 6.67
N GLY A 49 0.97 10.02 7.97
CA GLY A 49 -0.13 10.58 8.74
C GLY A 49 -1.49 10.20 8.15
N ASP A 50 -2.36 11.20 8.04
CA ASP A 50 -3.70 11.09 7.46
C ASP A 50 -3.71 11.31 5.94
N VAL A 51 -2.56 11.50 5.28
CA VAL A 51 -2.48 11.79 3.84
C VAL A 51 -2.47 10.49 3.02
N ALA A 52 -3.14 10.50 1.87
CA ALA A 52 -2.85 9.60 0.76
C ALA A 52 -2.69 10.42 -0.53
N TYR A 53 -1.71 10.02 -1.32
CA TYR A 53 -1.29 10.69 -2.51
C TYR A 53 -2.04 10.20 -3.75
N PHE A 54 -2.07 11.04 -4.77
CA PHE A 54 -2.38 10.63 -6.11
C PHE A 54 -1.66 11.50 -7.12
N HIS A 55 -1.49 10.94 -8.29
CA HIS A 55 -0.76 11.52 -9.39
C HIS A 55 -1.72 12.15 -10.43
N GLY A 56 -1.24 13.16 -11.18
CA GLY A 56 -1.89 13.82 -12.31
C GLY A 56 -2.06 12.96 -13.58
N ALA A 57 -1.83 13.53 -14.77
CA ALA A 57 -1.93 12.83 -16.06
C ALA A 57 -0.58 12.33 -16.63
N GLU A 58 0.53 12.72 -16.01
CA GLU A 58 1.90 12.38 -16.40
C GLU A 58 2.46 11.17 -15.63
N ALA A 59 2.25 9.93 -16.10
CA ALA A 59 2.69 8.67 -15.44
C ALA A 59 3.72 8.88 -14.31
N GLY A 60 3.24 8.85 -13.06
CA GLY A 60 4.11 9.08 -11.92
C GLY A 60 5.20 8.00 -11.90
N GLY A 61 6.46 8.42 -11.77
CA GLY A 61 7.60 7.50 -11.70
C GLY A 61 7.45 6.43 -10.62
N GLY A 62 8.32 5.43 -10.67
CA GLY A 62 8.34 4.34 -9.70
C GLY A 62 8.98 3.08 -10.24
N LEU A 63 9.53 2.26 -9.33
CA LEU A 63 10.10 0.97 -9.68
C LEU A 63 9.08 -0.13 -9.49
N ALA A 64 8.73 -0.77 -10.60
CA ALA A 64 7.87 -1.94 -10.60
C ALA A 64 8.60 -3.20 -10.13
N PHE A 65 7.93 -4.00 -9.31
CA PHE A 65 8.32 -5.39 -9.04
C PHE A 65 7.13 -6.33 -9.27
N GLY A 66 7.40 -7.49 -9.86
CA GLY A 66 6.38 -8.47 -10.18
C GLY A 66 5.79 -9.12 -8.93
N VAL A 67 4.48 -9.36 -8.94
CA VAL A 67 3.78 -10.11 -7.90
C VAL A 67 2.91 -11.21 -8.51
N GLY A 68 3.18 -12.46 -8.11
CA GLY A 68 2.54 -13.66 -8.67
C GLY A 68 1.49 -14.30 -7.75
N GLY A 69 1.24 -13.70 -6.57
CA GLY A 69 0.22 -14.17 -5.64
C GLY A 69 0.71 -15.32 -4.77
N TRP A 70 -0.22 -16.04 -4.12
CA TRP A 70 0.10 -17.00 -3.05
C TRP A 70 1.16 -18.05 -3.42
N ARG A 71 1.11 -18.54 -4.66
CA ARG A 71 2.02 -19.59 -5.16
C ARG A 71 3.44 -19.09 -5.37
N GLU A 72 3.60 -17.80 -5.61
CA GLU A 72 4.88 -17.16 -5.91
C GLU A 72 5.41 -16.33 -4.73
N ARG A 73 4.76 -16.40 -3.56
CA ARG A 73 5.10 -15.62 -2.35
C ARG A 73 6.59 -15.54 -2.01
N ALA A 74 7.33 -16.63 -2.19
CA ALA A 74 8.78 -16.64 -1.94
C ALA A 74 9.53 -15.77 -2.97
N ALA A 75 9.15 -15.85 -4.25
CA ALA A 75 9.69 -15.02 -5.32
C ALA A 75 9.27 -13.55 -5.16
N ASP A 76 8.04 -13.29 -4.73
CA ASP A 76 7.55 -11.93 -4.43
C ASP A 76 8.39 -11.31 -3.29
N VAL A 77 8.62 -12.04 -2.19
CA VAL A 77 9.51 -11.61 -1.10
C VAL A 77 10.94 -11.37 -1.61
N ASP A 78 11.48 -12.27 -2.43
CA ASP A 78 12.82 -12.11 -3.00
C ASP A 78 12.92 -10.87 -3.90
N ALA A 79 11.86 -10.54 -4.64
CA ALA A 79 11.80 -9.32 -5.44
C ALA A 79 11.77 -8.07 -4.57
N MET A 80 10.96 -8.06 -3.50
CA MET A 80 10.92 -6.95 -2.54
C MET A 80 12.28 -6.74 -1.87
N LEU A 81 12.95 -7.82 -1.44
CA LEU A 81 14.26 -7.72 -0.81
C LEU A 81 15.32 -7.19 -1.79
N ARG A 82 15.33 -7.65 -3.05
CA ARG A 82 16.24 -7.08 -4.07
C ARG A 82 15.97 -5.59 -4.27
N LEU A 83 14.71 -5.20 -4.44
CA LEU A 83 14.32 -3.80 -4.59
C LEU A 83 14.79 -2.95 -3.40
N ARG A 84 14.62 -3.48 -2.18
CA ARG A 84 15.05 -2.83 -0.94
C ARG A 84 16.55 -2.58 -0.91
N GLU A 85 17.37 -3.57 -1.29
CA GLU A 85 18.82 -3.43 -1.27
C GLU A 85 19.36 -2.56 -2.42
N GLU A 86 18.66 -2.54 -3.56
CA GLU A 86 19.03 -1.75 -4.74
C GLU A 86 18.48 -0.30 -4.71
N TRP A 87 17.63 0.03 -3.73
CA TRP A 87 16.96 1.33 -3.63
C TRP A 87 17.95 2.47 -3.43
N ASP A 88 18.15 3.27 -4.48
CA ASP A 88 19.07 4.41 -4.49
C ASP A 88 18.39 5.77 -4.18
N GLY A 89 17.06 5.76 -4.03
CA GLY A 89 16.24 6.93 -3.73
C GLY A 89 15.99 7.89 -4.89
N ARG A 90 16.42 7.56 -6.13
CA ARG A 90 16.06 8.35 -7.32
C ARG A 90 14.59 8.25 -7.65
N GLU A 91 14.05 7.04 -7.52
CA GLU A 91 12.62 6.79 -7.51
C GLU A 91 12.10 6.88 -6.08
N GLN A 92 10.85 7.32 -5.92
CA GLN A 92 10.24 7.53 -4.60
C GLN A 92 9.14 6.51 -4.28
N ALA A 93 8.59 5.83 -5.28
CA ALA A 93 7.59 4.78 -5.13
C ALA A 93 8.03 3.42 -5.64
N ALA A 94 7.69 2.38 -4.87
CA ALA A 94 7.62 1.02 -5.38
C ALA A 94 6.20 0.70 -5.85
N VAL A 95 6.14 -0.09 -6.93
CA VAL A 95 4.91 -0.47 -7.60
C VAL A 95 4.80 -2.00 -7.65
N PRO A 96 3.93 -2.61 -6.84
CA PRO A 96 3.57 -4.01 -7.04
C PRO A 96 2.79 -4.16 -8.36
N VAL A 97 3.31 -4.97 -9.29
CA VAL A 97 2.67 -5.24 -10.59
C VAL A 97 2.33 -6.71 -10.70
N GLY A 98 1.04 -7.00 -10.75
CA GLY A 98 0.51 -8.36 -10.89
C GLY A 98 -0.55 -8.45 -11.98
N ASP A 99 -0.94 -9.68 -12.30
CA ASP A 99 -2.02 -9.95 -13.24
C ASP A 99 -3.40 -9.68 -12.61
N ARG A 100 -4.40 -9.42 -13.47
CA ARG A 100 -5.81 -9.18 -13.09
C ARG A 100 -6.51 -10.42 -12.52
N SER A 101 -5.90 -11.61 -12.58
CA SER A 101 -6.45 -12.81 -11.92
C SER A 101 -6.18 -12.87 -10.41
N LEU A 102 -5.30 -12.01 -9.88
CA LEU A 102 -5.05 -11.94 -8.44
C LEU A 102 -6.32 -11.56 -7.69
N SER A 103 -6.63 -12.31 -6.64
CA SER A 103 -7.75 -11.97 -5.76
C SER A 103 -7.46 -10.68 -4.98
N GLY A 104 -8.50 -9.94 -4.60
CA GLY A 104 -8.34 -8.75 -3.75
C GLY A 104 -7.57 -9.06 -2.45
N LEU A 105 -7.77 -10.25 -1.88
CA LEU A 105 -7.01 -10.71 -0.71
C LEU A 105 -5.50 -10.80 -0.98
N GLU A 106 -5.10 -11.36 -2.13
CA GLU A 106 -3.70 -11.46 -2.51
C GLU A 106 -3.08 -10.09 -2.75
N VAL A 107 -3.82 -9.17 -3.37
CA VAL A 107 -3.38 -7.79 -3.57
C VAL A 107 -3.17 -7.10 -2.23
N LEU A 108 -4.15 -7.12 -1.32
CA LEU A 108 -4.04 -6.48 0.00
C LEU A 108 -2.90 -7.04 0.84
N LYS A 109 -2.73 -8.37 0.81
CA LYS A 109 -1.61 -9.04 1.49
C LYS A 109 -0.27 -8.58 0.93
N THR A 110 -0.15 -8.47 -0.39
CA THR A 110 1.06 -7.95 -1.05
C THR A 110 1.42 -6.54 -0.60
N TYR A 111 0.46 -5.61 -0.56
CA TYR A 111 0.73 -4.24 -0.07
C TYR A 111 1.16 -4.23 1.40
N ALA A 112 0.53 -5.07 2.23
CA ALA A 112 0.86 -5.12 3.65
C ALA A 112 2.28 -5.66 3.87
N VAL A 113 2.63 -6.75 3.19
CA VAL A 113 3.99 -7.31 3.26
C VAL A 113 5.01 -6.34 2.69
N ALA A 114 4.73 -5.69 1.55
CA ALA A 114 5.61 -4.71 0.95
C ALA A 114 5.91 -3.54 1.91
N ARG A 115 4.90 -2.99 2.58
CA ARG A 115 5.08 -1.89 3.55
C ARG A 115 5.98 -2.28 4.71
N LEU A 116 5.90 -3.54 5.16
CA LEU A 116 6.68 -4.05 6.29
C LEU A 116 8.10 -4.44 5.89
N LEU A 117 8.31 -4.97 4.68
CA LEU A 117 9.63 -5.39 4.19
C LEU A 117 10.46 -4.23 3.62
N LEU A 118 9.82 -3.27 2.95
CA LEU A 118 10.48 -2.15 2.28
C LEU A 118 10.68 -0.98 3.25
N ASP A 119 11.59 -1.17 4.22
CA ASP A 119 11.85 -0.20 5.28
C ASP A 119 12.36 1.16 4.74
N ASN A 120 13.10 1.15 3.64
CA ASN A 120 13.72 2.33 3.02
C ASN A 120 12.99 2.89 1.79
N VAL A 121 11.86 2.29 1.38
CA VAL A 121 11.04 2.80 0.28
C VAL A 121 9.94 3.72 0.83
N PRO A 122 9.89 5.01 0.46
CA PRO A 122 8.92 5.95 1.02
C PRO A 122 7.48 5.60 0.62
N HIS A 123 7.21 5.48 -0.69
CA HIS A 123 5.87 5.39 -1.23
C HIS A 123 5.54 4.00 -1.81
N LEU A 124 4.30 3.56 -1.60
CA LEU A 124 3.71 2.38 -2.23
C LEU A 124 2.47 2.80 -3.01
N LYS A 125 2.58 2.62 -4.32
CA LYS A 125 1.62 3.06 -5.31
C LYS A 125 0.74 1.89 -5.77
N VAL A 126 -0.58 2.09 -5.74
CA VAL A 126 -1.56 1.11 -6.22
C VAL A 126 -2.21 1.54 -7.53
N PHE A 127 -2.17 0.65 -8.53
CA PHE A 127 -2.74 0.87 -9.86
C PHE A 127 -4.23 0.50 -9.84
N ARG A 128 -5.11 1.50 -9.77
CA ARG A 128 -6.57 1.27 -9.71
C ARG A 128 -7.12 0.67 -11.00
N GLU A 129 -6.51 0.95 -12.15
CA GLU A 129 -6.90 0.37 -13.45
C GLU A 129 -6.59 -1.14 -13.54
N THR A 130 -5.64 -1.61 -12.73
CA THR A 130 -5.27 -3.03 -12.66
C THR A 130 -6.14 -3.75 -11.63
N TYR A 131 -6.25 -3.21 -10.42
CA TYR A 131 -6.87 -3.91 -9.28
C TYR A 131 -8.32 -3.49 -8.96
N GLY A 132 -8.80 -2.42 -9.60
CA GLY A 132 -10.12 -1.83 -9.36
C GLY A 132 -10.17 -0.94 -8.12
N ASP A 133 -11.12 0.01 -8.13
CA ASP A 133 -11.26 1.05 -7.10
C ASP A 133 -11.43 0.50 -5.69
N ARG A 134 -12.26 -0.54 -5.51
CA ARG A 134 -12.49 -1.14 -4.19
C ARG A 134 -11.22 -1.73 -3.59
N THR A 135 -10.41 -2.39 -4.41
CA THR A 135 -9.14 -2.97 -3.97
C THR A 135 -8.13 -1.87 -3.70
N ALA A 136 -8.05 -0.85 -4.55
CA ALA A 136 -7.15 0.30 -4.36
C ALA A 136 -7.47 1.07 -3.07
N GLN A 137 -8.76 1.33 -2.81
CA GLN A 137 -9.24 1.96 -1.58
C GLN A 137 -8.82 1.17 -0.34
N LEU A 138 -9.04 -0.16 -0.36
CA LEU A 138 -8.63 -1.03 0.74
C LEU A 138 -7.10 -1.14 0.85
N ALA A 139 -6.35 -1.04 -0.25
CA ALA A 139 -4.90 -1.09 -0.23
C ALA A 139 -4.30 0.08 0.55
N LEU A 140 -4.94 1.25 0.55
CA LEU A 140 -4.53 2.39 1.39
C LEU A 140 -4.59 2.06 2.89
N GLN A 141 -5.52 1.18 3.28
CA GLN A 141 -5.62 0.64 4.64
C GLN A 141 -4.66 -0.53 4.91
N HIS A 142 -3.99 -1.04 3.89
CA HIS A 142 -3.06 -2.18 3.97
C HIS A 142 -1.64 -1.81 3.58
N GLY A 143 -1.28 -0.52 3.67
CA GLY A 143 0.11 -0.07 3.54
C GLY A 143 0.44 0.71 2.28
N ALA A 144 -0.44 0.71 1.27
CA ALA A 144 -0.33 1.68 0.16
C ALA A 144 -0.55 3.10 0.70
N ASP A 145 0.06 4.08 0.04
CA ASP A 145 -0.15 5.49 0.36
C ASP A 145 -0.42 6.35 -0.87
N GLU A 146 -0.35 5.79 -2.08
CA GLU A 146 -0.64 6.51 -3.31
C GLU A 146 -1.56 5.69 -4.23
N ILE A 147 -2.54 6.35 -4.85
CA ILE A 147 -3.34 5.79 -5.94
C ILE A 147 -2.83 6.33 -7.28
N GLU A 148 -2.40 5.42 -8.16
CA GLU A 148 -2.13 5.72 -9.56
C GLU A 148 -3.43 5.65 -10.36
N GLY A 149 -3.62 6.62 -11.24
CA GLY A 149 -4.73 6.74 -12.18
C GLY A 149 -4.95 8.19 -12.60
N PRO A 150 -5.84 8.46 -13.56
CA PRO A 150 -6.09 9.83 -14.00
C PRO A 150 -6.64 10.68 -12.85
N ALA A 151 -6.07 11.87 -12.67
CA ALA A 151 -6.60 12.84 -11.71
C ALA A 151 -8.04 13.25 -12.06
N GLY A 152 -8.86 13.40 -11.02
CA GLY A 152 -10.25 13.81 -11.10
C GLY A 152 -10.95 13.68 -9.75
N ASP A 153 -12.20 14.12 -9.68
CA ASP A 153 -12.98 14.08 -8.43
C ASP A 153 -13.14 12.65 -7.89
N GLU A 154 -13.13 11.65 -8.77
CA GLU A 154 -13.26 10.23 -8.39
C GLU A 154 -12.12 9.73 -7.49
N VAL A 155 -10.86 10.09 -7.75
CA VAL A 155 -9.74 9.65 -6.92
C VAL A 155 -9.71 10.40 -5.59
N VAL A 156 -10.14 11.67 -5.58
CA VAL A 156 -10.32 12.46 -4.36
C VAL A 156 -11.36 11.81 -3.46
N GLU A 157 -12.53 11.48 -4.00
CA GLU A 157 -13.59 10.77 -3.28
C GLU A 157 -13.13 9.40 -2.80
N LEU A 158 -12.40 8.64 -3.64
CA LEU A 158 -11.88 7.32 -3.29
C LEU A 158 -10.93 7.38 -2.07
N VAL A 159 -10.04 8.37 -2.05
CA VAL A 159 -9.10 8.59 -0.94
C VAL A 159 -9.83 9.03 0.33
N GLN A 160 -10.82 9.92 0.21
CA GLN A 160 -11.66 10.35 1.34
C GLN A 160 -12.49 9.19 1.90
N ASP A 161 -13.07 8.35 1.04
CA ASP A 161 -13.84 7.18 1.44
C ASP A 161 -12.93 6.11 2.08
N ALA A 162 -11.66 6.05 1.68
CA ALA A 162 -10.64 5.28 2.39
C ALA A 162 -10.30 5.88 3.77
N GLY A 163 -10.73 7.10 4.08
CA GLY A 163 -10.50 7.75 5.37
C GLY A 163 -9.24 8.61 5.43
N PHE A 164 -8.70 9.05 4.29
CA PHE A 164 -7.49 9.85 4.22
C PHE A 164 -7.74 11.19 3.53
N ARG A 165 -6.83 12.14 3.77
CA ARG A 165 -6.77 13.42 3.07
C ARG A 165 -6.09 13.23 1.71
N PRO A 166 -6.76 13.57 0.60
CA PRO A 166 -6.15 13.50 -0.72
C PRO A 166 -5.13 14.61 -0.92
N VAL A 167 -3.95 14.24 -1.43
CA VAL A 167 -2.92 15.18 -1.87
C VAL A 167 -2.47 14.82 -3.27
N GLN A 168 -2.67 15.74 -4.21
CA GLN A 168 -2.10 15.63 -5.55
C GLN A 168 -0.63 16.06 -5.50
N HIS A 169 0.26 15.31 -6.14
CA HIS A 169 1.68 15.66 -6.24
C HIS A 169 2.21 15.62 -7.68
N ASP A 170 3.39 16.21 -7.87
CA ASP A 170 4.19 16.09 -9.09
C ASP A 170 5.14 14.88 -9.04
N GLY A 171 5.92 14.63 -10.10
CA GLY A 171 6.88 13.52 -10.15
C GLY A 171 7.98 13.56 -9.09
N ALA A 172 8.18 14.69 -8.40
CA ALA A 172 9.13 14.85 -7.31
C ALA A 172 8.47 14.70 -5.93
N TYR A 173 7.20 14.29 -5.86
CA TYR A 173 6.39 14.23 -4.63
C TYR A 173 6.19 15.59 -3.96
N THR A 174 6.27 16.68 -4.72
CA THR A 174 5.87 18.01 -4.24
C THR A 174 4.36 18.14 -4.36
N ALA A 175 3.70 18.56 -3.28
CA ALA A 175 2.25 18.79 -3.29
C ALA A 175 1.89 19.89 -4.31
N VAL A 176 1.04 19.52 -5.26
CA VAL A 176 0.44 20.42 -6.27
C VAL A 176 -0.87 20.97 -5.74
N ARG A 177 -1.67 20.12 -5.09
CA ARG A 177 -2.98 20.49 -4.53
C ARG A 177 -3.33 19.61 -3.36
N GLU A 178 -3.81 20.23 -2.29
CA GLU A 178 -4.38 19.54 -1.13
C GLU A 178 -5.90 19.67 -1.15
N TYR A 179 -6.59 18.63 -0.68
CA TYR A 179 -8.04 18.55 -0.59
C TYR A 179 -8.45 18.40 0.88
N ASP A 180 -9.73 18.64 1.16
CA ASP A 180 -10.27 18.38 2.50
C ASP A 180 -10.19 16.89 2.85
N GLY A 181 -10.07 16.61 4.14
CA GLY A 181 -10.07 15.25 4.67
C GLY A 181 -11.41 14.52 4.50
N PRO A 182 -11.51 13.28 5.00
CA PRO A 182 -12.76 12.53 4.97
C PRO A 182 -13.89 13.29 5.69
N ASP A 183 -15.05 13.39 5.06
CA ASP A 183 -16.25 13.96 5.68
C ASP A 183 -16.83 12.97 6.72
N PRO A 184 -16.86 13.32 8.02
CA PRO A 184 -17.44 12.46 9.04
C PRO A 184 -18.91 12.14 8.81
N ALA A 185 -19.69 13.09 8.25
CA ALA A 185 -21.13 12.91 8.03
C ALA A 185 -21.43 11.88 6.93
N ARG A 186 -20.53 11.73 5.94
CA ARG A 186 -20.67 10.70 4.89
C ARG A 186 -20.62 9.28 5.44
N ARG A 187 -20.04 9.05 6.62
CA ARG A 187 -20.01 7.73 7.27
C ARG A 187 -21.35 7.32 7.88
N ASP A 188 -22.21 8.30 8.18
CA ASP A 188 -23.51 8.06 8.79
C ASP A 188 -24.59 7.70 7.75
N GLU A 189 -24.30 7.92 6.46
CA GLU A 189 -25.21 7.64 5.35
C GLU A 189 -24.67 6.51 4.43
N PRO A 190 -25.49 5.50 4.10
CA PRO A 190 -25.11 4.47 3.13
C PRO A 190 -24.76 5.09 1.77
N GLN A 191 -23.49 4.98 1.37
CA GLN A 191 -23.04 5.49 0.08
C GLN A 191 -23.61 4.63 -1.06
N ALA A 192 -24.09 5.27 -2.12
CA ALA A 192 -24.58 4.56 -3.29
C ALA A 192 -23.43 3.75 -3.94
N MET A 193 -23.64 2.44 -4.12
CA MET A 193 -22.72 1.64 -4.92
C MET A 193 -22.74 2.13 -6.36
N ARG A 194 -21.66 2.80 -6.80
CA ARG A 194 -21.40 3.03 -8.22
C ARG A 194 -21.10 1.65 -8.84
N LEU A 195 -21.97 1.22 -9.76
CA LEU A 195 -21.90 -0.06 -10.50
C LEU A 195 -21.28 0.15 -11.87
#